data_AF-A0A0K8QSH3-F1
#
_entry.id   AF-A0A0K8QSH3-F1
#
_cell.length_a   1.000
_cell.length_b   1.000
_cell.length_c   1.000
_cell.angle_alpha   90.00
_cell.angle_beta   90.00
_cell.angle_gamma   90.00
#
_symmetry.space_group_name_H-M   'P 1'
#
loop_
_entity.id
_entity.type
_entity.pdbx_description
1 polymer ?
#
loop_
_entity_poly.entity_id
_entity_poly.type
_entity_poly.pdbx_seq_one_letter_code
_entity_poly.pdbx_strand_id
1 'polypeptide(L)'
;MKKLRTIIWTVIILIIGYLILKPDHEPEEEQIVHLKAEIALKDDHIEVRNLDDFDYLNTRLTINEYYRLNGFNMASGEQYRLWQTEFAHANKQRMPLGQKPVLFTIWCDLPDGRKGYFTQRF
;
A
#
# COMPACT_ATOMS: atom_id res chain seq x y z
N MET A 1 -16.52 -31.58 -47.48
CA MET A 1 -16.34 -31.86 -46.02
C MET A 1 -14.88 -31.87 -45.54
N LYS A 2 -13.90 -32.45 -46.27
CA LYS A 2 -12.49 -32.51 -45.81
C LYS A 2 -11.82 -31.13 -45.65
N LYS A 3 -12.04 -30.20 -46.59
CA LYS A 3 -11.45 -28.84 -46.56
C LYS A 3 -11.92 -27.99 -45.38
N LEU A 4 -13.17 -28.17 -44.92
CA LEU A 4 -13.73 -27.42 -43.80
C LEU A 4 -13.12 -27.85 -42.45
N ARG A 5 -12.82 -29.15 -42.27
CA ARG A 5 -12.14 -29.65 -41.07
C ARG A 5 -10.71 -29.09 -40.98
N THR A 6 -9.98 -29.02 -42.09
CA THR A 6 -8.60 -28.48 -42.10
C THR A 6 -8.56 -27.01 -41.68
N ILE A 7 -9.52 -26.19 -42.14
CA ILE A 7 -9.60 -24.77 -41.77
C ILE A 7 -9.90 -24.60 -40.28
N ILE A 8 -10.78 -25.43 -39.70
CA ILE A 8 -11.09 -25.39 -38.27
C ILE A 8 -9.85 -25.71 -37.43
N TRP A 9 -9.06 -26.71 -37.84
CA TRP A 9 -7.84 -27.09 -37.13
C TRP A 9 -6.75 -26.01 -37.18
N THR A 10 -6.54 -25.33 -38.31
CA THR A 10 -5.57 -24.23 -38.39
C THR A 10 -5.96 -23.04 -37.52
N VAL A 11 -7.25 -22.70 -37.43
CA VAL A 11 -7.74 -21.62 -36.56
C VAL A 11 -7.52 -21.96 -35.09
N ILE A 12 -7.79 -23.22 -34.68
CA ILE A 12 -7.55 -23.67 -33.31
C ILE A 12 -6.07 -23.59 -32.95
N ILE A 13 -5.17 -24.02 -33.85
CA ILE A 13 -3.72 -23.97 -33.62
C ILE A 13 -3.24 -22.52 -33.50
N LEU A 14 -3.76 -21.61 -34.31
CA LEU A 14 -3.44 -20.18 -34.23
C LEU A 14 -3.91 -19.55 -32.92
N ILE A 15 -5.10 -19.91 -32.43
CA ILE A 15 -5.63 -19.43 -31.14
C ILE A 15 -4.78 -19.97 -29.99
N ILE A 16 -4.43 -21.25 -30.01
CA ILE A 16 -3.58 -21.86 -28.97
C ILE A 16 -2.17 -21.24 -29.00
N GLY A 17 -1.60 -21.04 -30.19
CA GLY A 17 -0.31 -20.36 -30.34
C GLY A 17 -0.32 -18.93 -29.80
N TYR A 18 -1.39 -18.16 -30.08
CA TYR A 18 -1.56 -16.80 -29.54
C TYR A 18 -1.71 -16.79 -28.01
N LEU A 19 -2.38 -17.79 -27.43
CA LEU A 19 -2.55 -17.89 -25.98
C LEU A 19 -1.25 -18.27 -25.26
N ILE A 20 -0.39 -19.09 -25.87
CA ILE A 20 0.92 -19.49 -25.31
C ILE A 20 1.95 -18.36 -25.44
N LEU A 21 1.84 -17.53 -26.48
CA LEU A 21 2.76 -16.41 -26.74
C LEU A 21 2.42 -15.15 -25.95
N LYS A 22 1.43 -15.15 -25.06
CA LYS A 22 1.23 -14.01 -24.16
C LYS A 22 2.50 -13.88 -23.30
N PRO A 23 3.25 -12.77 -23.43
CA PRO A 23 4.33 -12.52 -22.49
C PRO A 23 3.68 -12.38 -21.11
N ASP A 24 4.03 -13.28 -20.19
CA ASP A 24 3.84 -13.05 -18.77
C ASP A 24 4.57 -11.73 -18.47
N HIS A 25 3.80 -10.64 -18.39
CA HIS A 25 4.29 -9.46 -17.71
C HIS A 25 4.33 -9.87 -16.25
N GLU A 26 5.46 -10.41 -15.83
CA GLU A 26 5.81 -10.46 -14.43
C GLU A 26 5.65 -9.02 -13.90
N PRO A 27 4.83 -8.79 -12.86
CA PRO A 27 4.73 -7.46 -12.28
C PRO A 27 6.15 -7.07 -11.86
N GLU A 28 6.67 -5.97 -12.42
CA GLU A 28 7.94 -5.40 -11.99
C GLU A 28 7.96 -5.40 -10.47
N GLU A 29 9.01 -5.96 -9.86
CA GLU A 29 9.19 -5.88 -8.41
C GLU A 29 9.23 -4.39 -8.04
N GLU A 30 8.09 -3.84 -7.62
CA GLU A 30 7.97 -2.44 -7.22
C GLU A 30 9.01 -2.23 -6.11
N GLN A 31 10.08 -1.49 -6.42
CA GLN A 31 11.13 -1.21 -5.46
C GLN A 31 10.55 -0.40 -4.30
N ILE A 32 10.28 -1.06 -3.18
CA ILE A 32 9.76 -0.41 -1.98
C ILE A 32 10.87 0.47 -1.38
N VAL A 33 10.58 1.75 -1.26
CA VAL A 33 11.46 2.72 -0.60
C VAL A 33 11.20 2.69 0.90
N HIS A 34 12.26 2.48 1.68
CA HIS A 34 12.19 2.61 3.13
C HIS A 34 12.14 4.10 3.50
N LEU A 35 11.01 4.52 4.06
CA LEU A 35 10.78 5.91 4.46
C LEU A 35 11.53 6.24 5.76
N LYS A 36 11.81 7.53 5.96
CA LYS A 36 12.33 8.08 7.21
C LYS A 36 11.22 8.86 7.91
N ALA A 37 10.70 8.27 8.98
CA ALA A 37 9.71 8.92 9.82
C ALA A 37 10.13 8.86 11.29
N GLU A 38 9.74 9.87 12.05
CA GLU A 38 9.85 9.88 13.51
C GLU A 38 8.45 9.67 14.11
N ILE A 39 8.32 8.69 14.99
CA ILE A 39 7.05 8.38 15.66
C ILE A 39 7.22 8.51 17.17
N ALA A 40 6.37 9.32 17.79
CA ALA A 40 6.25 9.42 19.24
C ALA A 40 4.84 9.05 19.71
N LEU A 41 4.75 8.05 20.58
CA LEU A 41 3.51 7.69 21.24
C LEU A 41 3.28 8.61 22.45
N LYS A 42 2.14 9.31 22.47
CA LYS A 42 1.59 10.01 23.62
C LYS A 42 0.39 9.24 24.16
N ASP A 43 -0.16 9.68 25.29
CA ASP A 43 -1.22 8.93 25.99
C ASP A 43 -2.44 8.63 25.10
N ASP A 44 -2.90 9.60 24.31
CA ASP A 44 -4.12 9.54 23.51
C ASP A 44 -3.91 9.77 21.99
N HIS A 45 -2.68 10.10 21.58
CA HIS A 45 -2.34 10.37 20.19
C HIS A 45 -0.93 9.90 19.82
N ILE A 46 -0.68 9.82 18.52
CA ILE A 46 0.61 9.54 17.93
C ILE A 46 1.06 10.81 17.21
N GLU A 47 2.28 11.25 17.50
CA GLU A 47 2.95 12.29 16.73
C GLU A 47 3.81 11.60 15.66
N VAL A 48 3.62 12.00 14.40
CA VAL A 48 4.29 11.42 13.23
C VAL A 48 4.93 12.55 12.44
N ARG A 49 6.23 12.48 12.20
CA ARG A 49 6.95 13.46 11.38
C ARG A 49 7.57 12.80 10.16
N ASN A 50 7.37 13.40 8.98
CA ASN A 50 8.08 13.03 7.77
C ASN A 50 9.50 13.65 7.81
N LEU A 51 10.54 12.81 7.76
CA LEU A 51 11.95 13.24 7.75
C LEU A 51 12.62 13.10 6.38
N ASP A 52 11.91 12.58 5.39
CA ASP A 52 12.37 12.58 4.00
C ASP A 52 12.22 13.97 3.37
N ASP A 53 12.89 14.18 2.25
CA ASP A 53 12.88 15.42 1.46
C ASP A 53 11.76 15.45 0.40
N PHE A 54 10.82 14.51 0.49
CA PHE A 54 9.67 14.38 -0.40
C PHE A 54 8.38 14.13 0.38
N ASP A 55 7.25 14.48 -0.25
CA ASP A 55 5.93 14.27 0.35
C ASP A 55 5.51 12.80 0.26
N TYR A 56 4.84 12.31 1.30
CA TYR A 56 4.14 11.03 1.27
C TYR A 56 2.73 11.24 0.72
N LEU A 57 2.41 10.62 -0.41
CA LEU A 57 1.12 10.78 -1.09
C LEU A 57 0.20 9.60 -0.77
N ASN A 58 -1.11 9.83 -0.75
CA ASN A 58 -2.12 8.78 -0.54
C ASN A 58 -1.84 7.89 0.68
N THR A 59 -1.43 8.52 1.79
CA THR A 59 -0.90 7.81 2.95
C THR A 59 -1.97 6.91 3.59
N ARG A 60 -1.54 5.68 3.91
CA ARG A 60 -2.21 4.72 4.76
C ARG A 60 -1.35 4.48 5.99
N LEU A 61 -1.90 4.83 7.14
CA LEU A 61 -1.32 4.51 8.43
C LEU A 61 -2.03 3.30 9.02
N THR A 62 -1.28 2.42 9.68
CA THR A 62 -1.90 1.34 10.46
C THR A 62 -1.31 1.22 11.85
N ILE A 63 -2.20 0.95 12.82
CA ILE A 63 -1.85 0.55 14.18
C ILE A 63 -2.19 -0.93 14.33
N ASN A 64 -1.22 -1.70 14.81
CA ASN A 64 -1.31 -3.14 15.02
C ASN A 64 -1.80 -3.91 13.78
N GLU A 65 -1.54 -3.40 12.57
CA GLU A 65 -1.94 -3.98 11.27
C GLU A 65 -3.44 -3.87 10.92
N TYR A 66 -4.32 -3.68 11.90
CA TYR A 66 -5.77 -3.78 11.71
C TYR A 66 -6.54 -2.45 11.85
N TYR A 67 -6.05 -1.50 12.64
CA TYR A 67 -6.65 -0.15 12.71
C TYR A 67 -6.00 0.75 11.68
N ARG A 68 -6.78 1.41 10.83
CA ARG A 68 -6.28 2.15 9.67
C ARG A 68 -6.78 3.58 9.65
N LEU A 69 -5.92 4.48 9.18
CA LEU A 69 -6.26 5.85 8.79
C LEU A 69 -5.73 6.06 7.37
N ASN A 70 -6.60 6.45 6.44
CA ASN A 70 -6.28 6.57 5.02
C ASN A 70 -6.63 7.96 4.49
N GLY A 71 -6.03 8.33 3.37
CA GLY A 71 -6.59 9.36 2.48
C GLY A 71 -6.07 10.76 2.75
N PHE A 72 -4.82 10.88 3.18
CA PHE A 72 -4.16 12.17 3.35
C PHE A 72 -2.70 12.13 2.92
N ASN A 73 -2.14 13.29 2.63
CA ASN A 73 -0.73 13.44 2.28
C ASN A 73 0.04 13.95 3.50
N MET A 74 1.28 13.51 3.63
CA MET A 74 2.20 14.01 4.65
C MET A 74 3.34 14.78 3.99
N ALA A 75 3.33 16.09 4.14
CA ALA A 75 4.33 16.97 3.58
C ALA A 75 5.71 16.73 4.22
N SER A 76 6.77 16.88 3.42
CA SER A 76 8.16 16.80 3.87
C SER A 76 8.43 17.75 5.05
N GLY A 77 9.01 17.23 6.12
CA GLY A 77 9.40 17.98 7.31
C GLY A 77 8.29 18.28 8.33
N GLU A 78 7.02 18.12 7.94
CA GLU A 78 5.85 18.43 8.76
C GLU A 78 5.56 17.35 9.82
N GLN A 79 4.98 17.80 10.93
CA GLN A 79 4.56 16.95 12.04
C GLN A 79 3.04 16.87 12.13
N TYR A 80 2.52 15.66 12.22
CA TYR A 80 1.11 15.33 12.29
C TYR A 80 0.76 14.77 13.67
N ARG A 81 -0.35 15.23 14.23
CA ARG A 81 -0.94 14.68 15.46
C ARG A 81 -2.16 13.85 15.10
N LEU A 82 -2.12 12.56 15.43
CA LEU A 82 -3.13 11.59 15.05
C LEU A 82 -3.71 10.95 16.30
N TRP A 83 -4.98 11.19 16.57
CA TRP A 83 -5.69 10.64 17.72
C TRP A 83 -5.99 9.17 17.49
N GLN A 84 -5.88 8.34 18.54
CA GLN A 84 -6.20 6.91 18.43
C GLN A 84 -7.61 6.67 17.86
N THR A 85 -8.57 7.54 18.21
CA THR A 85 -9.97 7.43 17.75
C THR A 85 -10.19 7.73 16.28
N GLU A 86 -9.19 8.28 15.57
CA GLU A 86 -9.25 8.48 14.11
C GLU A 86 -9.00 7.17 13.36
N PHE A 87 -8.31 6.22 13.97
CA PHE A 87 -8.06 4.93 13.35
C PHE A 87 -9.27 4.01 13.48
N ALA A 88 -9.63 3.37 12.37
CA ALA A 88 -10.78 2.47 12.31
C ALA A 88 -10.38 1.09 11.77
N HIS A 89 -10.97 0.07 12.35
CA HIS A 89 -10.92 -1.29 11.85
C HIS A 89 -11.75 -1.42 10.57
N ALA A 90 -11.55 -2.49 9.80
CA ALA A 90 -12.31 -2.74 8.57
C ALA A 90 -13.84 -2.81 8.77
N ASN A 91 -14.27 -3.21 9.97
CA ASN A 91 -15.68 -3.23 10.39
C ASN A 91 -16.19 -1.85 10.89
N LYS A 92 -15.43 -0.77 10.68
CA LYS A 92 -15.71 0.61 11.12
C LYS A 92 -15.66 0.86 12.62
N GLN A 93 -15.25 -0.12 13.44
CA GLN A 93 -15.00 0.12 14.86
C GLN A 93 -13.72 0.93 15.03
N ARG A 94 -13.81 2.04 15.76
CA ARG A 94 -12.64 2.86 16.11
C ARG A 94 -11.76 2.13 17.11
N MET A 95 -10.47 2.47 17.12
CA MET A 95 -9.57 2.00 18.15
C MET A 95 -10.04 2.48 19.53
N PRO A 96 -10.18 1.58 20.53
CA PRO A 96 -10.54 1.93 21.89
C PRO A 96 -9.51 2.88 22.52
N LEU A 97 -10.00 3.88 23.26
CA LEU A 97 -9.14 4.73 24.09
C LEU A 97 -8.44 3.87 25.16
N GLY A 98 -7.13 4.05 25.29
CA GLY A 98 -6.31 3.34 26.28
C GLY A 98 -5.74 2.01 25.80
N GLN A 99 -6.14 1.52 24.62
CA GLN A 99 -5.41 0.43 23.98
C GLN A 99 -4.04 0.96 23.53
N LYS A 100 -2.95 0.36 24.03
CA LYS A 100 -1.60 0.78 23.63
C LYS A 100 -1.26 0.27 22.22
N PRO A 101 -0.80 1.15 21.30
CA PRO A 101 -0.16 0.72 20.07
C PRO A 101 1.07 -0.15 20.34
N VAL A 102 1.21 -1.23 19.60
CA VAL A 102 2.39 -2.13 19.63
C VAL A 102 3.20 -2.00 18.34
N LEU A 103 2.49 -1.83 17.22
CA LEU A 103 3.09 -1.67 15.89
C LEU A 103 2.44 -0.49 15.18
N PHE A 104 3.27 0.34 14.56
CA PHE A 104 2.83 1.42 13.67
C PHE A 104 3.47 1.24 12.30
N THR A 105 2.70 1.41 11.23
CA THR A 105 3.23 1.35 9.85
C THR A 105 2.69 2.49 9.00
N ILE A 106 3.50 2.92 8.04
CA ILE A 106 3.14 3.90 7.00
C ILE A 106 3.29 3.20 5.65
N TRP A 107 2.28 3.36 4.80
CA TRP A 107 2.32 3.05 3.39
C TRP A 107 1.94 4.30 2.61
N CYS A 108 2.67 4.63 1.56
CA CYS A 108 2.35 5.78 0.72
C CYS A 108 2.80 5.58 -0.73
N ASP A 109 2.30 6.43 -1.60
CA ASP A 109 2.85 6.66 -2.92
C ASP A 109 3.94 7.74 -2.82
N LEU A 110 4.96 7.63 -3.65
CA LEU A 110 6.01 8.64 -3.81
C LEU A 110 5.79 9.47 -5.08
N PRO A 111 6.32 10.70 -5.15
CA PRO A 111 6.16 11.57 -6.32
C PRO A 111 6.67 10.96 -7.64
N ASP A 112 7.60 10.00 -7.57
CA ASP A 112 8.18 9.29 -8.71
C ASP A 112 7.42 8.01 -9.10
N GLY A 113 6.29 7.74 -8.44
CA GLY A 113 5.44 6.56 -8.69
C GLY A 113 5.80 5.31 -7.89
N ARG A 114 6.92 5.31 -7.15
CA ARG A 114 7.29 4.19 -6.27
C ARG A 114 6.41 4.13 -5.02
N LYS A 115 6.49 3.02 -4.29
CA LYS A 115 5.82 2.84 -2.99
C LYS A 115 6.79 3.07 -1.84
N GLY A 116 6.32 3.80 -0.84
CA GLY A 116 7.02 4.00 0.43
C GLY A 116 6.49 3.08 1.52
N TYR A 117 7.39 2.56 2.36
CA TYR A 117 7.05 1.81 3.55
C TYR A 117 7.87 2.21 4.78
N PHE A 118 7.21 2.30 5.93
CA PHE A 118 7.82 2.45 7.25
C PHE A 118 7.17 1.53 8.26
N THR A 119 7.95 1.09 9.26
CA THR A 119 7.44 0.31 10.39
C THR A 119 8.21 0.64 11.67
N GLN A 120 7.48 0.76 12.78
CA GLN A 120 8.04 0.94 14.12
C GLN A 120 7.25 0.12 15.14
N ARG A 121 7.97 -0.60 16.01
CA ARG A 121 7.42 -1.21 17.22
C ARG A 121 7.67 -0.30 18.42
N PHE A 122 6.71 -0.24 19.34
CA PHE A 122 6.81 0.49 20.61
C PHE A 122 7.23 -0.41 21.77
#